data_AF-A0AAE0P1D1-F1
#
_entry.id   AF-A0AAE0P1D1-F1
#
_cell.length_a   1.000
_cell.length_b   1.000
_cell.length_c   1.000
_cell.angle_alpha   90.00
_cell.angle_beta   90.00
_cell.angle_gamma   90.00
#
_symmetry.space_group_name_H-M   'P 1'
#
loop_
_entity.id
_entity.type
_entity.pdbx_description
1 polymer ?
#
loop_
_entity_poly.entity_id
_entity_poly.type
_entity_poly.pdbx_seq_one_letter_code
_entity_poly.pdbx_strand_id
1 'polypeptide(L)'
;MDNQHLVCVFYGGRFVLSKRGLGSGDPGTQGATLIQFLRIPTNVQSLKDGLQFIYEPSELQRVTVERDIVEARTQFYRLYGREPVYVEDCCRVMDALCPPLSRYTSAGILQIIAQAKAGREVPIVFKLPDKEYWISGRWTYVVDLDRSILEVFYDSEDNKLGHRFEGVGVDDVPAFITSLTFSDLQIKDSAGEIPSEIVKWRGEYLYAFYPSSILTNNLQSLSRPQDFFRTLAILKTVRQD
;
A
#
# COMPACT_ATOMS: atom_id res chain seq x y z
N MET A 1 17.98 4.02 4.64
CA MET A 1 17.39 4.29 3.32
C MET A 1 15.89 4.31 3.49
N ASP A 2 15.22 5.31 2.94
CA ASP A 2 13.76 5.42 2.98
C ASP A 2 13.20 4.39 1.98
N ASN A 3 12.95 3.17 2.47
CA ASN A 3 12.31 2.12 1.68
C ASN A 3 10.85 2.52 1.51
N GLN A 4 10.53 3.02 0.33
CA GLN A 4 9.20 3.50 -0.04
C GLN A 4 8.89 3.05 -1.45
N HIS A 5 7.62 2.94 -1.74
CA HIS A 5 7.12 2.48 -3.03
C HIS A 5 5.72 3.01 -3.28
N LEU A 6 5.30 2.95 -4.53
CA LEU A 6 4.05 3.53 -4.99
C LEU A 6 3.14 2.43 -5.52
N VAL A 7 1.88 2.48 -5.10
CA VAL A 7 0.81 1.67 -5.68
C VAL A 7 -0.21 2.62 -6.30
N CYS A 8 -0.39 2.51 -7.60
CA CYS A 8 -1.34 3.29 -8.37
C CYS A 8 -2.44 2.39 -8.95
N VAL A 9 -3.63 2.98 -9.14
CA VAL A 9 -4.70 2.37 -9.93
C VAL A 9 -5.03 3.32 -11.08
N PHE A 10 -5.04 2.78 -12.30
CA PHE A 10 -5.43 3.47 -13.52
C PHE A 10 -6.75 2.86 -14.02
N TYR A 11 -7.78 3.69 -14.16
CA TYR A 11 -9.12 3.26 -14.56
C TYR A 11 -9.90 4.42 -15.19
N GLY A 12 -10.63 4.14 -16.27
CA GLY A 12 -11.35 5.17 -17.03
C GLY A 12 -10.42 6.19 -17.68
N GLY A 13 -9.25 5.75 -18.17
CA GLY A 13 -8.28 6.60 -18.88
C GLY A 13 -7.46 7.54 -17.99
N ARG A 14 -7.48 7.37 -16.66
CA ARG A 14 -6.74 8.21 -15.72
C ARG A 14 -6.32 7.45 -14.46
N PHE A 15 -5.37 8.02 -13.71
CA PHE A 15 -5.11 7.59 -12.35
C PHE A 15 -6.29 7.94 -11.43
N VAL A 16 -6.74 6.95 -10.66
CA VAL A 16 -7.83 7.07 -9.67
C VAL A 16 -7.34 6.80 -8.24
N LEU A 17 -6.16 6.19 -8.10
CA LEU A 17 -5.48 5.98 -6.82
C LEU A 17 -3.98 6.22 -6.97
N SER A 18 -3.39 6.83 -5.94
CA SER A 18 -1.95 6.93 -5.73
C SER A 18 -1.70 6.71 -4.24
N LYS A 19 -1.06 5.59 -3.89
CA LYS A 19 -0.79 5.19 -2.51
C LYS A 19 0.70 5.02 -2.30
N ARG A 20 1.29 5.96 -1.56
CA ARG A 20 2.67 5.85 -1.06
C ARG A 20 2.72 4.88 0.11
N GLY A 21 3.53 3.84 -0.04
CA GLY A 21 3.84 2.86 0.99
C GLY A 21 5.13 3.16 1.74
N LEU A 22 5.27 2.60 2.94
CA LEU A 22 6.53 2.46 3.67
C LEU A 22 6.98 0.99 3.66
N GLY A 23 8.29 0.77 3.79
CA GLY A 23 8.91 -0.54 3.78
C GLY A 23 9.43 -0.95 2.40
N SER A 24 9.97 -2.16 2.30
CA SER A 24 10.44 -2.66 1.02
C SER A 24 9.25 -2.76 0.05
N GLY A 25 9.39 -2.17 -1.13
CA GLY A 25 8.42 -2.26 -2.21
C GLY A 25 8.72 -3.36 -3.21
N ASP A 26 9.73 -4.19 -2.95
CA ASP A 26 10.20 -5.17 -3.91
C ASP A 26 9.13 -6.22 -4.27
N PRO A 27 9.31 -6.94 -5.40
CA PRO A 27 8.38 -7.98 -5.82
C PRO A 27 8.14 -9.09 -4.81
N GLY A 28 9.09 -9.37 -3.92
CA GLY A 28 8.97 -10.38 -2.88
C GLY A 28 8.06 -9.98 -1.71
N THR A 29 7.80 -8.69 -1.53
CA THR A 29 7.03 -8.14 -0.40
C THR A 29 5.70 -7.52 -0.87
N GLN A 30 5.70 -6.23 -1.19
CA GLN A 30 4.50 -5.49 -1.56
C GLN A 30 4.04 -5.85 -2.98
N GLY A 31 4.97 -6.14 -3.90
CA GLY A 31 4.64 -6.69 -5.20
C GLY A 31 3.93 -8.04 -5.12
N ALA A 32 4.37 -8.94 -4.23
CA ALA A 32 3.70 -10.23 -4.00
C ALA A 32 2.29 -10.04 -3.45
N THR A 33 2.08 -9.07 -2.55
CA THR A 33 0.75 -8.72 -2.02
C THR A 33 -0.19 -8.25 -3.15
N LEU A 34 0.29 -7.38 -4.04
CA LEU A 34 -0.46 -6.94 -5.22
C LEU A 34 -0.80 -8.10 -6.14
N ILE A 35 0.20 -8.93 -6.48
CA ILE A 35 0.02 -10.08 -7.36
C ILE A 35 -1.03 -11.03 -6.77
N GLN A 36 -0.92 -11.40 -5.49
CA GLN A 36 -1.91 -12.25 -4.82
C GLN A 36 -3.33 -11.68 -4.90
N PHE A 37 -3.50 -10.36 -4.74
CA PHE A 37 -4.78 -9.70 -4.89
C PHE A 37 -5.33 -9.83 -6.31
N LEU A 38 -4.51 -9.51 -7.32
CA LEU A 38 -4.90 -9.46 -8.74
C LEU A 38 -5.11 -10.85 -9.37
N ARG A 39 -4.53 -11.90 -8.78
CA ARG A 39 -4.73 -13.29 -9.20
C ARG A 39 -6.16 -13.78 -9.05
N ILE A 40 -6.99 -13.09 -8.26
CA ILE A 40 -8.37 -13.49 -7.99
C ILE A 40 -9.28 -12.57 -8.80
N PRO A 41 -9.94 -13.05 -9.87
CA PRO A 41 -10.77 -12.19 -10.74
C PRO A 41 -11.89 -11.47 -9.99
N THR A 42 -12.48 -12.11 -8.97
CA THR A 42 -13.51 -11.48 -8.13
C THR A 42 -12.97 -10.30 -7.35
N ASN A 43 -11.70 -10.31 -6.90
CA ASN A 43 -11.08 -9.15 -6.25
C ASN A 43 -10.95 -7.97 -7.21
N VAL A 44 -10.58 -8.22 -8.48
CA VAL A 44 -10.47 -7.17 -9.51
C VAL A 44 -11.83 -6.54 -9.77
N GLN A 45 -12.89 -7.34 -9.89
CA GLN A 45 -14.25 -6.83 -10.06
C GLN A 45 -14.69 -6.04 -8.84
N SER A 46 -14.49 -6.58 -7.62
CA SER A 46 -14.82 -5.87 -6.39
C SER A 46 -14.02 -4.57 -6.22
N LEU A 47 -12.77 -4.52 -6.69
CA LEU A 47 -12.00 -3.27 -6.73
C LEU A 47 -12.67 -2.25 -7.64
N LYS A 48 -13.06 -2.63 -8.87
CA LYS A 48 -13.79 -1.74 -9.80
C LYS A 48 -15.07 -1.20 -9.17
N ASP A 49 -15.85 -2.08 -8.55
CA ASP A 49 -17.11 -1.70 -7.89
C ASP A 49 -16.83 -0.79 -6.69
N GLY A 50 -15.80 -1.09 -5.90
CA GLY A 50 -15.40 -0.35 -4.71
C GLY A 50 -14.89 1.06 -4.98
N LEU A 51 -14.30 1.32 -6.15
CA LEU A 51 -13.77 2.63 -6.53
C LEU A 51 -14.83 3.74 -6.52
N GLN A 52 -16.12 3.42 -6.67
CA GLN A 52 -17.19 4.42 -6.58
C GLN A 52 -17.46 4.90 -5.14
N PHE A 53 -16.93 4.18 -4.14
CA PHE A 53 -17.10 4.46 -2.71
C PHE A 53 -15.83 5.01 -2.06
N ILE A 54 -14.91 5.57 -2.85
CA ILE A 54 -13.78 6.34 -2.32
C ILE A 54 -14.15 7.83 -2.30
N TYR A 55 -13.59 8.57 -1.36
CA TYR A 55 -13.75 10.02 -1.32
C TYR A 55 -12.45 10.68 -0.90
N GLU A 56 -12.28 11.93 -1.32
CA GLU A 56 -11.18 12.75 -0.82
C GLU A 56 -11.58 13.38 0.51
N PRO A 57 -10.89 13.06 1.62
CA PRO A 57 -11.23 13.64 2.92
C PRO A 57 -10.92 15.13 2.93
N SER A 58 -11.80 15.90 3.57
CA SER A 58 -11.61 17.34 3.78
C SER A 58 -10.37 17.61 4.62
N GLU A 59 -9.83 18.83 4.54
CA GLU A 59 -8.68 19.23 5.36
C GLU A 59 -8.94 19.00 6.84
N LEU A 60 -10.13 19.36 7.34
CA LEU A 60 -10.52 19.11 8.73
C LEU A 60 -10.49 17.62 9.08
N GLN A 61 -11.04 16.74 8.22
CA GLN A 61 -10.99 15.30 8.44
C GLN A 61 -9.56 14.76 8.48
N ARG A 62 -8.68 15.27 7.61
CA ARG A 62 -7.25 14.91 7.60
C ARG A 62 -6.57 15.34 8.90
N VAL A 63 -6.78 16.59 9.32
CA VAL A 63 -6.22 17.15 10.57
C VAL A 63 -6.71 16.37 11.78
N THR A 64 -7.99 15.98 11.83
CA THR A 64 -8.53 15.14 12.90
C THR A 64 -7.81 13.79 12.95
N VAL A 65 -7.70 13.09 11.82
CA VAL A 65 -7.00 11.80 11.77
C VAL A 65 -5.53 11.94 12.17
N GLU A 66 -4.86 13.00 11.72
CA GLU A 66 -3.46 13.26 12.09
C GLU A 66 -3.31 13.54 13.58
N ARG A 67 -4.20 14.35 14.16
CA ARG A 67 -4.25 14.62 15.60
C ARG A 67 -4.41 13.31 16.39
N ASP A 68 -5.35 12.47 16.00
CA ASP A 68 -5.64 11.20 16.66
C ASP A 68 -4.43 10.24 16.58
N ILE A 69 -3.73 10.22 15.43
CA ILE A 69 -2.46 9.48 15.26
C ILE A 69 -1.37 10.02 16.19
N VAL A 70 -1.20 11.34 16.26
CA VAL A 70 -0.19 12.00 17.13
C VAL A 70 -0.49 11.71 18.60
N GLU A 71 -1.76 11.74 18.99
CA GLU A 71 -2.17 11.42 20.35
C GLU A 71 -1.93 9.95 20.69
N ALA A 72 -2.38 9.02 19.86
CA ALA A 72 -2.15 7.59 20.07
C ALA A 72 -0.65 7.28 20.16
N ARG A 73 0.18 7.90 19.31
CA ARG A 73 1.65 7.80 19.36
C ARG A 73 2.19 8.30 20.70
N THR A 74 1.70 9.44 21.16
CA THR A 74 2.12 10.05 22.42
C THR A 74 1.75 9.16 23.61
N GLN A 75 0.53 8.64 23.64
CA GLN A 75 0.08 7.72 24.68
C GLN A 75 0.89 6.41 24.65
N PHE A 76 1.13 5.85 23.46
CA PHE A 76 1.94 4.64 23.30
C PHE A 76 3.35 4.84 23.85
N TYR A 77 4.04 5.91 23.48
CA TYR A 77 5.39 6.19 23.99
C TYR A 77 5.45 6.51 25.49
N ARG A 78 4.37 7.03 26.09
CA ARG A 78 4.29 7.19 27.55
C ARG A 78 4.25 5.83 28.26
N LEU A 79 3.58 4.84 27.68
CA LEU A 79 3.41 3.52 28.29
C LEU A 79 4.61 2.61 28.07
N TYR A 80 5.24 2.70 26.90
CA TYR A 80 6.25 1.74 26.44
C TYR A 80 7.65 2.32 26.27
N GLY A 81 7.82 3.64 26.37
CA GLY A 81 9.09 4.30 26.02
C GLY A 81 9.33 4.33 24.52
N ARG A 82 10.58 4.65 24.11
CA ARG A 82 10.97 4.83 22.69
C ARG A 82 12.02 3.82 22.22
N GLU A 83 12.05 2.64 22.81
CA GLU A 83 12.99 1.60 22.36
C GLU A 83 12.63 1.13 20.94
N PRO A 84 13.61 0.68 20.12
CA PRO A 84 13.36 0.32 18.71
C PRO A 84 12.26 -0.71 18.50
N VAL A 85 12.14 -1.71 19.39
CA VAL A 85 11.08 -2.73 19.35
C VAL A 85 9.67 -2.13 19.46
N TYR A 86 9.54 -1.04 20.21
CA TYR A 86 8.28 -0.36 20.43
C TYR A 86 7.94 0.63 19.31
N VAL A 87 8.90 1.06 18.50
CA VAL A 87 8.64 1.96 17.37
C VAL A 87 7.81 1.24 16.31
N GLU A 88 8.12 -0.02 16.00
CA GLU A 88 7.37 -0.79 15.01
C GLU A 88 5.95 -1.10 15.50
N ASP A 89 5.80 -1.51 16.76
CA ASP A 89 4.49 -1.70 17.38
C ASP A 89 3.68 -0.40 17.37
N CYS A 90 4.30 0.72 17.72
CA CYS A 90 3.67 2.04 17.67
C CYS A 90 3.15 2.37 16.27
N CYS A 91 3.93 2.11 15.21
CA CYS A 91 3.50 2.30 13.83
C CYS A 91 2.23 1.50 13.53
N ARG A 92 2.20 0.21 13.89
CA ARG A 92 1.02 -0.64 13.69
C ARG A 92 -0.22 -0.14 14.43
N VAL A 93 -0.05 0.39 15.65
CA VAL A 93 -1.15 1.02 16.40
C VAL A 93 -1.69 2.24 15.67
N MET A 94 -0.81 3.14 15.24
CA MET A 94 -1.18 4.34 14.49
C MET A 94 -1.91 3.99 13.19
N ASP A 95 -1.45 2.96 12.50
CA ASP A 95 -2.05 2.50 11.24
C ASP A 95 -3.45 1.94 11.41
N ALA A 96 -3.75 1.34 12.56
CA ALA A 96 -5.06 0.78 12.87
C ALA A 96 -6.15 1.87 13.05
N LEU A 97 -5.76 3.12 13.34
CA LEU A 97 -6.72 4.22 13.50
C LEU A 97 -7.43 4.56 12.20
N CYS A 98 -6.65 4.71 11.13
CA CYS A 98 -7.16 4.99 9.78
C CYS A 98 -6.33 4.21 8.72
N PRO A 99 -6.60 2.90 8.54
CA PRO A 99 -5.87 2.09 7.58
C PRO A 99 -5.82 2.67 6.16
N PRO A 100 -6.92 3.22 5.60
CA PRO A 100 -6.88 3.81 4.26
C PRO A 100 -5.83 4.91 4.07
N LEU A 101 -5.54 5.68 5.13
CA LEU A 101 -4.56 6.77 5.11
C LEU A 101 -3.16 6.34 5.59
N SER A 102 -3.05 5.21 6.30
CA SER A 102 -1.78 4.64 6.74
C SER A 102 -0.81 4.34 5.59
N ARG A 103 0.47 4.72 5.74
CA ARG A 103 1.51 4.35 4.76
C ARG A 103 1.88 2.87 4.81
N TYR A 104 1.61 2.15 5.89
CA TYR A 104 1.88 0.72 5.98
C TYR A 104 0.80 -0.13 5.32
N THR A 105 -0.41 0.41 5.14
CA THR A 105 -1.47 -0.26 4.39
C THR A 105 -1.06 -0.56 2.95
N SER A 106 -0.33 0.37 2.30
CA SER A 106 0.40 0.05 1.08
C SER A 106 -0.49 -0.65 0.02
N ALA A 107 -0.07 -1.79 -0.55
CA ALA A 107 -0.81 -2.64 -1.49
C ALA A 107 -2.14 -3.17 -0.92
N GLY A 108 -2.24 -3.32 0.41
CA GLY A 108 -3.47 -3.69 1.10
C GLY A 108 -4.62 -2.70 0.89
N ILE A 109 -4.33 -1.48 0.41
CA ILE A 109 -5.37 -0.50 0.04
C ILE A 109 -6.33 -1.05 -1.02
N LEU A 110 -5.86 -1.92 -1.92
CA LEU A 110 -6.71 -2.50 -2.96
C LEU A 110 -7.80 -3.37 -2.34
N GLN A 111 -7.48 -4.15 -1.32
CA GLN A 111 -8.47 -4.97 -0.62
C GLN A 111 -9.45 -4.14 0.19
N ILE A 112 -8.98 -3.04 0.79
CA ILE A 112 -9.85 -2.09 1.51
C ILE A 112 -10.85 -1.46 0.55
N ILE A 113 -10.39 -0.95 -0.60
CA ILE A 113 -11.28 -0.37 -1.61
C ILE A 113 -12.24 -1.43 -2.15
N ALA A 114 -11.77 -2.65 -2.43
CA ALA A 114 -12.62 -3.73 -2.90
C ALA A 114 -13.75 -4.13 -1.93
N GLN A 115 -13.61 -3.81 -0.64
CA GLN A 115 -14.64 -4.03 0.38
C GLN A 115 -15.51 -2.79 0.65
N ALA A 116 -15.21 -1.67 0.00
CA ALA A 116 -15.93 -0.42 0.15
C ALA A 116 -17.36 -0.54 -0.37
N LYS A 117 -18.28 0.15 0.31
CA LYS A 117 -19.71 0.18 -0.03
C LYS A 117 -20.35 1.43 0.57
N ALA A 118 -21.56 1.75 0.13
CA ALA A 118 -22.35 2.84 0.71
C ALA A 118 -22.43 2.74 2.25
N GLY A 119 -22.19 3.86 2.94
CA GLY A 119 -22.10 3.97 4.39
C GLY A 119 -20.79 3.41 5.00
N ARG A 120 -19.85 2.96 4.16
CA ARG A 120 -18.50 2.52 4.51
C ARG A 120 -17.50 2.98 3.45
N GLU A 121 -17.61 4.24 3.07
CA GLU A 121 -16.74 4.87 2.09
C GLU A 121 -15.30 4.97 2.61
N VAL A 122 -14.35 4.92 1.69
CA VAL A 122 -12.91 4.84 2.00
C VAL A 122 -12.27 6.20 1.73
N PRO A 123 -11.68 6.87 2.76
CA PRO A 123 -10.95 8.10 2.55
C PRO A 123 -9.63 7.82 1.81
N ILE A 124 -9.42 8.52 0.70
CA ILE A 124 -8.20 8.44 -0.11
C ILE A 124 -7.70 9.85 -0.38
N VAL A 125 -6.42 10.11 -0.07
CA VAL A 125 -5.74 11.32 -0.52
C VAL A 125 -5.12 11.02 -1.88
N PHE A 126 -5.76 11.49 -2.95
CA PHE A 126 -5.22 11.32 -4.29
C PHE A 126 -4.20 12.43 -4.56
N LYS A 127 -2.92 12.06 -4.52
CA LYS A 127 -1.84 12.92 -5.00
C LYS A 127 -0.80 12.04 -5.67
N LEU A 128 -0.55 12.26 -6.96
CA LEU A 128 0.63 11.68 -7.60
C LEU A 128 1.88 12.32 -7.00
N PRO A 129 2.96 11.56 -6.80
CA PRO A 129 4.11 12.11 -6.11
C PRO A 129 4.83 13.23 -6.87
N ASP A 130 5.33 14.22 -6.12
CA ASP A 130 6.16 15.30 -6.67
C ASP A 130 7.58 14.78 -6.99
N LYS A 131 8.42 15.60 -7.64
CA LYS A 131 9.79 15.23 -8.08
C LYS A 131 10.66 14.53 -7.03
N GLU A 132 10.52 14.89 -5.76
CA GLU A 132 11.29 14.35 -4.63
C GLU A 132 10.99 12.86 -4.37
N TYR A 133 9.88 12.36 -4.92
CA TYR A 133 9.51 10.97 -4.79
C TYR A 133 10.13 10.07 -5.85
N TRP A 134 10.48 10.61 -7.01
CA TRP A 134 11.05 9.82 -8.11
C TRP A 134 12.56 9.60 -7.96
N ILE A 135 13.10 9.76 -6.75
CA ILE A 135 14.50 9.41 -6.46
C ILE A 135 14.73 7.93 -6.74
N SER A 136 15.88 7.65 -7.34
CA SER A 136 16.37 6.34 -7.74
C SER A 136 16.15 5.23 -6.71
N GLY A 137 15.93 4.00 -7.20
CA GLY A 137 15.85 2.79 -6.38
C GLY A 137 14.50 2.54 -5.67
N ARG A 138 13.41 3.12 -6.16
CA ARG A 138 12.05 2.89 -5.63
C ARG A 138 11.19 2.08 -6.58
N TRP A 139 10.38 1.19 -6.02
CA TRP A 139 9.41 0.40 -6.79
C TRP A 139 8.12 1.19 -6.98
N THR A 140 7.55 1.12 -8.18
CA THR A 140 6.24 1.66 -8.49
C THR A 140 5.41 0.63 -9.24
N TYR A 141 4.17 0.45 -8.83
CA TYR A 141 3.23 -0.48 -9.42
C TYR A 141 2.00 0.26 -9.92
N VAL A 142 1.59 0.00 -11.16
CA VAL A 142 0.36 0.53 -11.73
C VAL A 142 -0.57 -0.63 -12.05
N VAL A 143 -1.70 -0.69 -11.35
CA VAL A 143 -2.81 -1.60 -11.66
C VAL A 143 -3.69 -0.92 -12.70
N ASP A 144 -3.53 -1.29 -13.97
CA ASP A 144 -4.33 -0.76 -15.08
C ASP A 144 -5.57 -1.65 -15.28
N LEU A 145 -6.70 -1.16 -14.79
CA LEU A 145 -7.98 -1.86 -14.81
C LEU A 145 -8.69 -1.77 -16.16
N ASP A 146 -8.30 -0.82 -17.02
CA ASP A 146 -8.82 -0.67 -18.38
C ASP A 146 -8.22 -1.75 -19.28
N ARG A 147 -6.91 -1.96 -19.16
CA ARG A 147 -6.16 -2.95 -19.95
C ARG A 147 -6.00 -4.31 -19.26
N SER A 148 -6.43 -4.42 -18.00
CA SER A 148 -6.28 -5.63 -17.17
C SER A 148 -4.84 -6.11 -17.05
N ILE A 149 -3.92 -5.17 -16.77
CA ILE A 149 -2.48 -5.43 -16.62
C ILE A 149 -1.94 -4.82 -15.32
N LEU A 150 -0.90 -5.44 -14.79
CA LEU A 150 -0.02 -4.87 -13.78
C LEU A 150 1.25 -4.39 -14.48
N GLU A 151 1.52 -3.10 -14.44
CA GLU A 151 2.79 -2.52 -14.87
C GLU A 151 3.71 -2.35 -13.66
N VAL A 152 4.97 -2.71 -13.85
CA VAL A 152 6.00 -2.67 -12.81
C VAL A 152 7.09 -1.73 -13.27
N PHE A 153 7.45 -0.81 -12.39
CA PHE A 153 8.47 0.19 -12.60
C PHE A 153 9.48 0.15 -11.44
N TYR A 154 10.72 0.47 -11.74
CA TYR A 154 11.79 0.57 -10.75
C TYR A 154 12.80 1.62 -11.20
N ASP A 155 13.37 2.33 -10.24
CA ASP A 155 14.32 3.42 -10.52
C ASP A 155 13.67 4.60 -11.27
N SER A 156 14.47 5.52 -11.80
CA SER A 156 14.01 6.71 -12.54
C SER A 156 14.51 6.75 -13.99
N GLU A 157 13.69 7.26 -14.90
CA GLU A 157 14.05 7.63 -16.28
C GLU A 157 13.48 9.01 -16.64
N ASP A 158 13.99 9.59 -17.73
CA ASP A 158 13.47 10.85 -18.29
C ASP A 158 12.00 10.72 -18.70
N ASN A 159 11.19 11.71 -18.33
CA ASN A 159 9.80 11.82 -18.72
C ASN A 159 9.68 12.16 -20.21
N LYS A 160 9.23 11.18 -20.99
CA LYS A 160 9.09 11.26 -22.45
C LYS A 160 7.62 11.18 -22.86
N LEU A 161 7.33 11.72 -24.05
CA LEU A 161 6.02 11.62 -24.67
C LEU A 161 5.56 10.15 -24.75
N GLY A 162 4.32 9.87 -24.37
CA GLY A 162 3.74 8.53 -24.33
C GLY A 162 4.07 7.73 -23.06
N HIS A 163 4.80 8.30 -22.11
CA HIS A 163 5.07 7.63 -20.84
C HIS A 163 3.81 7.52 -19.97
N ARG A 164 3.73 6.48 -19.13
CA ARG A 164 2.59 6.25 -18.22
C ARG A 164 2.33 7.44 -17.27
N PHE A 165 3.39 8.14 -16.90
CA PHE A 165 3.38 9.31 -16.02
C PHE A 165 3.63 10.62 -16.81
N GLU A 166 3.33 10.63 -18.11
CA GLU A 166 3.31 11.86 -18.89
C GLU A 166 2.36 12.88 -18.25
N GLY A 167 2.76 14.15 -18.23
CA GLY A 167 1.93 15.25 -17.72
C GLY A 167 1.88 15.38 -16.19
N VAL A 168 2.62 14.56 -15.44
CA VAL A 168 2.74 14.67 -13.97
C VAL A 168 3.57 15.89 -13.53
N GLY A 169 4.17 16.63 -14.46
CA GLY A 169 4.86 17.89 -14.19
C GLY A 169 6.25 17.73 -13.55
N VAL A 170 6.91 16.61 -13.85
CA VAL A 170 8.24 16.24 -13.35
C VAL A 170 9.11 15.78 -14.51
N ASP A 171 10.41 16.08 -14.44
CA ASP A 171 11.38 15.70 -15.47
C ASP A 171 11.74 14.20 -15.39
N ASP A 172 11.77 13.64 -14.17
CA ASP A 172 12.06 12.22 -13.92
C ASP A 172 10.79 11.48 -13.50
N VAL A 173 10.61 10.27 -14.02
CA VAL A 173 9.48 9.36 -13.77
C VAL A 173 9.99 7.94 -13.55
N PRO A 174 9.18 7.02 -12.97
CA PRO A 174 9.62 5.65 -12.77
C PRO A 174 9.99 4.96 -14.08
N ALA A 175 11.13 4.27 -14.13
CA ALA A 175 11.52 3.53 -15.32
C ALA A 175 10.69 2.25 -15.46
N PHE A 176 10.11 2.04 -16.64
CA PHE A 176 9.30 0.86 -16.93
C PHE A 176 10.17 -0.40 -16.97
N ILE A 177 9.77 -1.42 -16.22
CA ILE A 177 10.44 -2.73 -16.20
C ILE A 177 9.65 -3.73 -17.05
N THR A 178 8.35 -3.88 -16.77
CA THR A 178 7.51 -4.83 -17.50
C THR A 178 6.01 -4.60 -17.27
N SER A 179 5.19 -5.35 -18.00
CA SER A 179 3.76 -5.48 -17.78
C SER A 179 3.33 -6.94 -17.79
N LEU A 180 2.43 -7.32 -16.89
CA LEU A 180 1.85 -8.67 -16.80
C LEU A 180 0.33 -8.56 -16.95
N THR A 181 -0.31 -9.39 -17.76
CA THR A 181 -1.78 -9.42 -17.79
C THR A 181 -2.32 -10.10 -16.54
N PHE A 182 -3.51 -9.73 -16.08
CA PHE A 182 -4.13 -10.40 -14.93
C PHE A 182 -4.37 -11.89 -15.20
N SER A 183 -4.50 -12.28 -16.47
CA SER A 183 -4.58 -13.69 -16.88
C SER A 183 -3.24 -14.41 -16.70
N ASP A 184 -2.12 -13.76 -17.01
CA ASP A 184 -0.78 -14.36 -16.80
C ASP A 184 -0.52 -14.63 -15.31
N LEU A 185 -1.03 -13.74 -14.43
CA LEU A 185 -0.91 -13.92 -12.98
C LEU A 185 -1.68 -15.16 -12.47
N GLN A 186 -2.78 -15.52 -13.13
CA GLN A 186 -3.65 -16.64 -12.72
C GLN A 186 -3.03 -18.02 -13.02
N ILE A 187 -2.02 -18.07 -13.88
CA ILE A 187 -1.33 -19.32 -14.22
C ILE A 187 -0.64 -19.81 -12.94
N LYS A 188 -1.07 -20.98 -12.46
CA LYS A 188 -0.35 -21.72 -11.43
C LYS A 188 0.82 -22.42 -12.12
N ASP A 189 2.03 -22.31 -11.59
CA ASP A 189 2.98 -23.38 -11.85
C ASP A 189 2.44 -24.69 -11.26
N SER A 190 3.02 -25.81 -11.66
CA SER A 190 2.63 -27.15 -11.21
C SER A 190 2.69 -27.35 -9.68
N ALA A 191 3.21 -26.40 -8.91
CA ALA A 191 3.28 -26.41 -7.45
C ALA A 191 2.31 -25.41 -6.77
N GLY A 192 1.58 -24.59 -7.54
CA GLY A 192 0.73 -23.52 -7.00
C GLY A 192 1.51 -22.28 -6.52
N GLU A 193 2.80 -22.19 -6.86
CA GLU A 193 3.66 -21.06 -6.53
C GLU A 193 3.45 -19.89 -7.53
N ILE A 194 4.17 -18.79 -7.29
CA ILE A 194 4.15 -17.58 -8.10
C ILE A 194 4.92 -17.88 -9.40
N PRO A 195 4.44 -17.49 -10.60
CA PRO A 195 5.10 -17.78 -11.87
C PRO A 195 6.62 -17.53 -11.85
N SER A 196 7.39 -18.45 -12.44
CA SER A 196 8.87 -18.46 -12.41
C SER A 196 9.52 -17.18 -12.94
N GLU A 197 8.84 -16.43 -13.80
CA GLU A 197 9.27 -15.10 -14.28
C GLU A 197 9.30 -14.04 -13.17
N ILE A 198 8.35 -14.12 -12.22
CA ILE A 198 8.32 -13.29 -11.00
C ILE A 198 9.34 -13.83 -9.97
N VAL A 199 9.59 -15.14 -9.95
CA VAL A 199 10.66 -15.75 -9.13
C VAL A 199 12.05 -15.32 -9.62
N LYS A 200 12.23 -15.06 -10.91
CA LYS A 200 13.48 -14.50 -11.44
C LYS A 200 13.80 -13.13 -10.81
N TRP A 201 12.78 -12.33 -10.49
CA TRP A 201 12.95 -11.06 -9.77
C TRP A 201 13.34 -11.25 -8.31
N ARG A 202 12.99 -12.39 -7.70
CA ARG A 202 13.51 -12.78 -6.37
C ARG A 202 15.00 -13.12 -6.42
N GLY A 203 15.48 -13.73 -7.50
CA GLY A 203 16.85 -14.23 -7.62
C GLY A 203 17.92 -13.15 -7.79
N GLU A 204 17.60 -12.03 -8.45
CA GLU A 204 18.56 -10.94 -8.70
C GLU A 204 18.57 -9.86 -7.60
N TYR A 205 17.56 -9.84 -6.72
CA TYR A 205 17.41 -8.84 -5.65
C TYR A 205 16.97 -9.48 -4.33
N LEU A 206 17.81 -10.35 -3.74
CA LEU A 206 17.48 -11.06 -2.49
C LEU A 206 18.25 -10.50 -1.29
N TYR A 207 17.53 -9.86 -0.36
CA TYR A 207 17.54 -10.17 1.08
C TYR A 207 16.41 -9.42 1.79
N ALA A 208 15.30 -10.12 2.10
CA ALA A 208 14.63 -10.15 3.42
C ALA A 208 13.20 -10.72 3.33
N PHE A 209 12.95 -11.74 4.15
CA PHE A 209 11.65 -12.36 4.45
C PHE A 209 10.66 -11.42 5.18
N TYR A 210 9.34 -11.66 5.07
CA TYR A 210 8.38 -11.93 6.19
C TYR A 210 7.01 -12.37 5.60
N PRO A 211 6.16 -13.12 6.34
CA PRO A 211 5.02 -13.85 5.83
C PRO A 211 3.72 -13.03 5.75
N SER A 212 2.88 -13.50 4.84
CA SER A 212 1.52 -13.11 4.53
C SER A 212 0.56 -13.15 5.73
N SER A 213 0.27 -12.00 6.33
CA SER A 213 -0.90 -11.80 7.20
C SER A 213 -1.30 -10.33 7.31
N ILE A 214 -1.53 -9.63 6.18
CA ILE A 214 -1.73 -8.16 6.21
C ILE A 214 -3.18 -7.72 6.52
N LEU A 215 -4.18 -8.61 6.57
CA LEU A 215 -5.57 -8.14 6.70
C LEU A 215 -6.44 -8.73 7.82
N THR A 216 -5.91 -9.59 8.67
CA THR A 216 -6.68 -10.04 9.85
C THR A 216 -6.02 -9.87 11.20
N ASN A 217 -4.75 -9.47 11.32
CA ASN A 217 -4.05 -9.58 12.62
C ASN A 217 -2.95 -8.53 12.89
N ASN A 218 -3.09 -7.26 12.45
CA ASN A 218 -2.06 -6.24 12.71
C ASN A 218 -1.77 -6.00 14.21
N LEU A 219 -2.71 -6.31 15.10
CA LEU A 219 -2.53 -6.21 16.56
C LEU A 219 -2.13 -7.54 17.21
N GLN A 220 -2.37 -8.70 16.59
CA GLN A 220 -1.95 -10.00 17.16
C GLN A 220 -0.47 -10.30 16.93
N SER A 221 0.19 -9.56 16.03
CA SER A 221 1.62 -9.66 15.75
C SER A 221 2.49 -8.70 16.56
N LEU A 222 1.93 -8.00 17.56
CA LEU A 222 2.69 -7.16 18.48
C LEU A 222 3.82 -7.98 19.12
N SER A 223 4.96 -7.34 19.34
CA SER A 223 6.16 -8.00 19.89
C SER A 223 5.90 -8.73 21.21
N ARG A 224 4.84 -8.36 21.93
CA ARG A 224 4.36 -9.01 23.16
C ARG A 224 2.85 -9.20 23.12
N PRO A 225 2.33 -10.44 23.09
CA PRO A 225 0.89 -10.72 23.08
C PRO A 225 0.11 -10.09 24.25
N GLN A 226 0.74 -9.94 25.43
CA GLN A 226 0.13 -9.27 26.59
C GLN A 226 -0.17 -7.77 26.38
N ASP A 227 0.44 -7.12 25.37
CA ASP A 227 0.25 -5.70 25.08
C ASP A 227 -0.95 -5.41 24.16
N PHE A 228 -1.62 -6.46 23.67
CA PHE A 228 -2.82 -6.36 22.84
C PHE A 228 -3.96 -5.58 23.52
N PHE A 229 -4.28 -5.92 24.78
CA PHE A 229 -5.39 -5.29 25.49
C PHE A 229 -5.10 -3.82 25.86
N ARG A 230 -3.84 -3.50 26.16
CA ARG A 230 -3.40 -2.13 26.43
C ARG A 230 -3.40 -1.28 25.17
N THR A 231 -2.98 -1.86 24.04
CA THR A 231 -3.05 -1.22 22.72
C THR A 231 -4.49 -0.96 22.30
N LEU A 232 -5.40 -1.91 22.52
CA LEU A 232 -6.83 -1.71 22.28
C LEU A 232 -7.42 -0.61 23.18
N ALA A 233 -6.91 -0.44 24.41
CA ALA A 233 -7.35 0.65 25.28
C ALA A 233 -6.96 2.02 24.70
N ILE A 234 -5.72 2.18 24.20
CA ILE A 234 -5.26 3.42 23.53
C ILE A 234 -6.18 3.75 22.34
N LEU A 235 -6.46 2.77 21.47
CA LEU A 235 -7.31 2.97 20.30
C LEU A 235 -8.77 3.31 20.66
N LYS A 236 -9.28 2.79 21.78
CA LYS A 236 -10.63 3.09 22.27
C LYS A 236 -10.72 4.49 22.86
N THR A 237 -9.72 4.92 23.64
CA THR A 237 -9.67 6.26 24.22
C THR A 237 -9.65 7.33 23.14
N VAL A 238 -8.81 7.17 22.11
CA VAL A 238 -8.68 8.15 21.03
C VAL A 238 -9.95 8.27 20.17
N ARG A 239 -10.82 7.25 20.13
CA ARG A 239 -12.07 7.28 19.34
C ARG A 239 -13.29 7.83 20.09
N GLN A 240 -13.18 8.15 21.38
CA GLN A 240 -14.30 8.58 22.21
C GLN A 240 -14.39 10.10 22.43
N ASP A 241 -13.41 10.87 21.94
CA ASP A 241 -13.33 12.33 22.02
C ASP A 241 -13.44 13.01 20.64
#